data_AF-A0A7Y4TM92-F1
#
_entry.id   AF-A0A7Y4TM92-F1
#
_cell.length_a   1.000
_cell.length_b   1.000
_cell.length_c   1.000
_cell.angle_alpha   90.00
_cell.angle_beta   90.00
_cell.angle_gamma   90.00
#
_symmetry.space_group_name_H-M   'P 1'
#
loop_
_entity.id
_entity.type
_entity.pdbx_description
1 polymer ?
#
loop_
_entity_poly.entity_id
_entity_poly.type
_entity_poly.pdbx_seq_one_letter_code
_entity_poly.pdbx_strand_id
1 'polypeptide(L)'
;MKFDKGIAKKYRKSVEDAFDTILEHGTDLQKHIANHIVKSKMLVRVGPVSEIKASGVTGLIDPAATNEKIAEERIGLREALGEVYIAIAEETIDTGGQRGCEGTFVHEGRHAYDFARTIESFSNSDVNPLSLFDPTLYELELEAHKISGDYMLCINKPEYIDEGLGLMILGRNDNVSPCFVSDEGIHKRLCDSYGLTPDGNQGPRASEMLGLHLK
;
A
#
# COMPACT_ATOMS: atom_id res chain seq x y z
N MET A 1 -9.78 -1.51 10.88
CA MET A 1 -8.68 -2.49 10.93
C MET A 1 -8.79 -3.37 12.17
N LYS A 2 -8.10 -4.51 12.17
CA LYS A 2 -7.90 -5.40 13.32
C LYS A 2 -6.44 -5.84 13.37
N PHE A 3 -5.97 -6.23 14.55
CA PHE A 3 -4.59 -6.71 14.74
C PHE A 3 -4.53 -8.22 14.88
N ASP A 4 -3.45 -8.82 14.42
CA ASP A 4 -3.18 -10.23 14.69
C ASP A 4 -3.04 -10.51 16.20
N LYS A 5 -3.30 -11.76 16.58
CA LYS A 5 -3.21 -12.18 17.97
C LYS A 5 -1.74 -12.15 18.41
N GLY A 6 -1.49 -11.65 19.62
CA GLY A 6 -0.15 -11.66 20.21
C GLY A 6 0.74 -10.45 19.86
N ILE A 7 0.32 -9.55 18.96
CA ILE A 7 1.09 -8.32 18.68
C ILE A 7 1.27 -7.49 19.97
N ALA A 8 2.53 -7.15 20.28
CA ALA A 8 2.89 -6.36 21.45
C ALA A 8 2.20 -4.98 21.44
N LYS A 9 1.82 -4.48 22.63
CA LYS A 9 1.12 -3.19 22.78
C LYS A 9 1.89 -2.02 22.16
N LYS A 10 3.23 -2.03 22.22
CA LYS A 10 4.06 -0.97 21.61
C LYS A 10 3.83 -0.86 20.10
N TYR A 11 3.80 -1.99 19.41
CA TYR A 11 3.63 -2.02 17.95
C TYR A 11 2.21 -1.65 17.54
N ARG A 12 1.19 -2.09 18.29
CA ARG A 12 -0.20 -1.66 18.05
C ARG A 12 -0.33 -0.15 18.13
N LYS A 13 0.22 0.43 19.19
CA LYS A 13 0.24 1.88 19.37
C LYS A 13 0.98 2.58 18.23
N SER A 14 2.15 2.09 17.81
CA SER A 14 2.87 2.67 16.67
C SER A 14 2.06 2.66 15.38
N VAL A 15 1.30 1.59 15.12
CA VAL A 15 0.40 1.51 13.96
C VAL A 15 -0.76 2.50 14.09
N GLU A 16 -1.40 2.56 15.25
CA GLU A 16 -2.51 3.48 15.52
C GLU A 16 -2.06 4.94 15.38
N ASP A 17 -0.95 5.31 16.02
CA ASP A 17 -0.35 6.64 15.95
C ASP A 17 0.02 7.01 14.50
N ALA A 18 0.50 6.06 13.69
CA ALA A 18 0.81 6.28 12.28
C ALA A 18 -0.46 6.57 11.45
N PHE A 19 -1.54 5.80 11.64
CA PHE A 19 -2.80 6.07 10.96
C PHE A 19 -3.43 7.40 11.40
N ASP A 20 -3.35 7.75 12.69
CA ASP A 20 -3.82 9.05 13.19
C ASP A 20 -3.04 10.19 12.52
N THR A 21 -1.72 10.05 12.41
CA THR A 21 -0.84 11.04 11.75
C THR A 21 -1.18 11.18 10.25
N ILE A 22 -1.41 10.06 9.55
CA ILE A 22 -1.83 10.09 8.13
C ILE A 22 -3.21 10.76 7.98
N LEU A 23 -4.15 10.46 8.88
CA LEU A 23 -5.49 11.06 8.87
C LEU A 23 -5.48 12.56 9.18
N GLU A 24 -4.51 13.04 9.96
CA GLU A 24 -4.34 14.45 10.28
C GLU A 24 -3.61 15.20 9.14
N HIS A 25 -2.47 14.67 8.70
CA HIS A 25 -1.53 15.41 7.87
C HIS A 25 -1.41 14.94 6.42
N GLY A 26 -1.98 13.81 6.04
CA GLY A 26 -1.94 13.34 4.66
C GLY A 26 -2.72 14.21 3.67
N THR A 27 -2.53 13.94 2.38
CA THR A 27 -3.38 14.44 1.29
C THR A 27 -4.79 13.85 1.37
N ASP A 28 -5.75 14.43 0.66
CA ASP A 28 -7.14 13.95 0.65
C ASP A 28 -7.24 12.47 0.25
N LEU A 29 -6.44 12.04 -0.73
CA LEU A 29 -6.40 10.64 -1.16
C LEU A 29 -5.84 9.72 -0.06
N GLN A 30 -4.75 10.12 0.61
CA GLN A 30 -4.15 9.34 1.69
C GLN A 30 -5.10 9.22 2.88
N LYS A 31 -5.76 10.33 3.25
CA LYS A 31 -6.79 10.38 4.30
C LYS A 31 -7.97 9.48 3.95
N HIS A 32 -8.40 9.49 2.69
CA HIS A 32 -9.48 8.63 2.20
C HIS A 32 -9.12 7.14 2.36
N ILE A 33 -7.95 6.73 1.88
CA ILE A 33 -7.45 5.34 1.99
C ILE A 33 -7.31 4.93 3.47
N ALA A 34 -6.63 5.73 4.29
CA ALA A 34 -6.44 5.48 5.71
C ALA A 34 -7.78 5.33 6.44
N ASN A 35 -8.75 6.19 6.16
CA ASN A 35 -10.08 6.14 6.74
C ASN A 35 -10.84 4.85 6.35
N HIS A 36 -10.69 4.38 5.11
CA HIS A 36 -11.25 3.09 4.69
C HIS A 36 -10.60 1.92 5.45
N ILE A 37 -9.28 1.93 5.61
CA ILE A 37 -8.53 0.89 6.34
C ILE A 37 -8.91 0.88 7.84
N VAL A 38 -8.89 2.03 8.50
CA VAL A 38 -9.23 2.14 9.93
C VAL A 38 -10.66 1.68 10.18
N LYS A 39 -11.60 1.96 9.27
CA LYS A 39 -13.01 1.55 9.39
C LYS A 39 -13.34 0.16 8.84
N SER A 40 -12.39 -0.56 8.27
CA SER A 40 -12.59 -1.93 7.76
C SER A 40 -12.28 -3.01 8.80
N LYS A 41 -12.30 -4.29 8.38
CA LYS A 41 -11.76 -5.42 9.16
C LYS A 41 -10.38 -5.89 8.67
N MET A 42 -9.64 -5.06 7.92
CA MET A 42 -8.31 -5.38 7.39
C MET A 42 -7.36 -5.81 8.51
N LEU A 43 -6.59 -6.87 8.28
CA LEU A 43 -5.68 -7.44 9.27
C LEU A 43 -4.31 -6.74 9.23
N VAL A 44 -3.85 -6.24 10.37
CA VAL A 44 -2.47 -5.78 10.54
C VAL A 44 -1.67 -6.85 11.28
N ARG A 45 -0.55 -7.25 10.69
CA ARG A 45 0.44 -8.17 11.26
C ARG A 45 1.73 -7.42 11.55
N VAL A 46 2.43 -7.84 12.59
CA VAL A 46 3.77 -7.36 12.92
C VAL A 46 4.63 -8.59 13.19
N GLY A 47 5.79 -8.66 12.55
CA GLY A 47 6.71 -9.78 12.68
C GLY A 47 8.14 -9.37 12.33
N PRO A 48 9.14 -10.23 12.56
CA PRO A 48 10.52 -9.89 12.25
C PRO A 48 10.75 -9.79 10.73
N VAL A 49 11.69 -8.95 10.30
CA VAL A 49 12.07 -8.81 8.88
C VAL A 49 12.55 -10.14 8.28
N SER A 50 13.06 -11.05 9.11
CA SER A 50 13.44 -12.40 8.69
C SER A 50 12.27 -13.24 8.19
N GLU A 51 11.03 -12.94 8.61
CA GLU A 51 9.80 -13.56 8.14
C GLU A 51 9.14 -12.74 7.02
N ILE A 52 9.07 -11.41 7.19
CA ILE A 52 8.39 -10.51 6.25
C ILE A 52 9.19 -10.29 4.96
N LYS A 53 10.52 -10.39 5.03
CA LYS A 53 11.49 -10.18 3.92
C LYS A 53 11.52 -8.77 3.32
N ALA A 54 10.77 -7.83 3.89
CA ALA A 54 10.67 -6.43 3.46
C ALA A 54 10.30 -5.53 4.65
N SER A 55 10.28 -4.21 4.45
CA SER A 55 9.80 -3.27 5.47
C SER A 55 8.32 -3.47 5.78
N GLY A 56 7.53 -3.77 4.75
CA GLY A 56 6.15 -4.21 4.82
C GLY A 56 5.76 -5.05 3.61
N VAL A 57 4.62 -5.71 3.67
CA VAL A 57 4.02 -6.46 2.56
C VAL A 57 2.51 -6.50 2.72
N THR A 58 1.80 -6.43 1.59
CA THR A 58 0.36 -6.56 1.51
C THR A 58 -0.04 -7.86 0.81
N GLY A 59 -1.13 -8.50 1.25
CA GLY A 59 -1.68 -9.69 0.58
C GLY A 59 -3.07 -10.10 1.06
N LEU A 60 -3.55 -11.26 0.62
CA LEU A 60 -4.82 -11.83 1.09
C LEU A 60 -4.66 -12.66 2.36
N ILE A 61 -5.68 -12.61 3.21
CA ILE A 61 -5.76 -13.46 4.40
C ILE A 61 -5.97 -14.92 4.01
N ASP A 62 -6.91 -15.18 3.10
CA ASP A 62 -7.24 -16.51 2.58
C ASP A 62 -7.80 -16.40 1.14
N PRO A 63 -6.97 -16.64 0.11
CA PRO A 63 -7.42 -16.58 -1.28
C PRO A 63 -8.60 -17.49 -1.62
N ALA A 64 -8.69 -18.69 -1.02
CA ALA A 64 -9.76 -19.63 -1.34
C ALA A 64 -11.11 -19.10 -0.83
N ALA A 65 -11.16 -18.67 0.43
CA ALA A 65 -12.36 -18.06 1.02
C ALA A 65 -12.74 -16.75 0.33
N THR A 66 -11.78 -15.93 -0.08
CA THR A 66 -12.05 -14.70 -0.83
C THR A 66 -12.67 -15.00 -2.21
N ASN A 67 -12.20 -16.03 -2.92
CA ASN A 67 -12.79 -16.44 -4.19
C ASN A 67 -14.23 -16.98 -4.04
N GLU A 68 -14.50 -17.75 -2.99
CA GLU A 68 -15.86 -18.21 -2.68
C GLU A 68 -16.80 -17.02 -2.50
N LYS A 69 -16.39 -16.00 -1.73
CA LYS A 69 -17.17 -14.77 -1.57
C LYS A 69 -17.36 -13.98 -2.86
N ILE A 70 -16.31 -13.87 -3.70
CA ILE A 70 -16.41 -13.20 -4.99
C ILE A 70 -17.49 -13.87 -5.85
N ALA A 71 -17.52 -15.21 -5.87
CA ALA A 71 -18.50 -15.97 -6.63
C ALA A 71 -19.93 -15.82 -6.09
N GLU A 72 -20.10 -15.77 -4.77
CA GLU A 72 -21.42 -15.83 -4.14
C GLU A 72 -22.05 -14.46 -3.91
N GLU A 73 -21.25 -13.45 -3.59
CA GLU A 73 -21.72 -12.20 -3.00
C GLU A 73 -21.39 -10.97 -3.84
N ARG A 74 -21.86 -9.81 -3.37
CA ARG A 74 -21.50 -8.48 -3.87
C ARG A 74 -20.70 -7.80 -2.79
N ILE A 75 -19.40 -7.70 -2.97
CA ILE A 75 -18.49 -7.25 -1.93
C ILE A 75 -18.27 -5.75 -2.11
N GLY A 76 -18.55 -4.96 -1.08
CA GLY A 76 -18.21 -3.54 -1.08
C GLY A 76 -16.75 -3.31 -0.65
N LEU A 77 -16.16 -2.19 -1.04
CA LEU A 77 -14.74 -1.88 -0.80
C LEU A 77 -14.24 -2.08 0.65
N ARG A 78 -15.03 -1.67 1.66
CA ARG A 78 -14.63 -1.86 3.08
C ARG A 78 -14.69 -3.31 3.53
N GLU A 79 -15.58 -4.08 2.92
CA GLU A 79 -15.67 -5.51 3.16
C GLU A 79 -14.52 -6.24 2.47
N ALA A 80 -14.21 -5.87 1.23
CA ALA A 80 -13.04 -6.37 0.48
C ALA A 80 -11.73 -6.09 1.23
N LEU A 81 -11.56 -4.90 1.82
CA LEU A 81 -10.42 -4.61 2.71
C LEU A 81 -10.34 -5.57 3.91
N GLY A 82 -11.47 -6.15 4.34
CA GLY A 82 -11.52 -7.17 5.39
C GLY A 82 -10.85 -8.50 5.02
N GLU A 83 -10.64 -8.75 3.73
CA GLU A 83 -9.96 -9.93 3.17
C GLU A 83 -8.45 -9.72 3.00
N VAL A 84 -7.98 -8.48 3.18
CA VAL A 84 -6.58 -8.07 2.96
C VAL A 84 -5.84 -7.97 4.30
N TYR A 85 -4.53 -8.24 4.27
CA TYR A 85 -3.61 -7.92 5.36
C TYR A 85 -2.49 -6.99 4.91
N ILE A 86 -1.98 -6.20 5.86
CA ILE A 86 -0.67 -5.55 5.80
C ILE A 86 0.19 -6.14 6.91
N ALA A 87 1.37 -6.63 6.58
CA ALA A 87 2.39 -7.02 7.55
C ALA A 87 3.52 -5.99 7.54
N ILE A 88 3.98 -5.56 8.70
CA ILE A 88 5.11 -4.62 8.86
C ILE A 88 6.20 -5.24 9.73
N ALA A 89 7.46 -5.03 9.35
CA ALA A 89 8.59 -5.54 10.12
C ALA A 89 8.79 -4.79 11.45
N GLU A 90 9.08 -5.54 12.51
CA GLU A 90 9.42 -4.97 13.82
C GLU A 90 10.57 -3.98 13.70
N GLU A 91 11.60 -4.33 12.93
CA GLU A 91 12.78 -3.52 12.69
C GLU A 91 12.44 -2.20 11.97
N THR A 92 11.44 -2.19 11.08
CA THR A 92 10.96 -0.96 10.45
C THR A 92 10.41 0.01 11.49
N ILE A 93 9.65 -0.49 12.47
CA ILE A 93 9.08 0.31 13.55
C ILE A 93 10.18 0.73 14.55
N ASP A 94 11.03 -0.21 14.95
CA ASP A 94 12.02 0.01 16.00
C ASP A 94 13.19 0.91 15.53
N THR A 95 13.58 0.85 14.24
CA THR A 95 14.67 1.67 13.70
C THR A 95 14.17 2.91 12.94
N GLY A 96 13.13 2.76 12.12
CA GLY A 96 12.53 3.86 11.36
C GLY A 96 11.61 4.74 12.20
N GLY A 97 11.23 4.30 13.41
CA GLY A 97 10.34 5.01 14.30
C GLY A 97 8.97 5.27 13.65
N GLN A 98 8.34 6.40 14.00
CA GLN A 98 7.05 6.77 13.42
C GLN A 98 7.12 7.00 11.91
N ARG A 99 8.20 7.63 11.40
CA ARG A 99 8.42 7.81 9.96
C ARG A 99 8.40 6.48 9.20
N GLY A 100 9.10 5.47 9.71
CA GLY A 100 9.13 4.13 9.10
C GLY A 100 7.75 3.48 9.10
N CYS A 101 6.99 3.64 10.19
CA CYS A 101 5.63 3.14 10.31
C CYS A 101 4.67 3.84 9.33
N GLU A 102 4.62 5.17 9.37
CA GLU A 102 3.81 6.03 8.47
C GLU A 102 4.11 5.75 7.01
N GLY A 103 5.38 5.78 6.61
CA GLY A 103 5.81 5.54 5.23
C GLY A 103 5.37 4.16 4.73
N THR A 104 5.48 3.14 5.58
CA THR A 104 5.01 1.79 5.25
C THR A 104 3.50 1.76 5.06
N PHE A 105 2.71 2.37 5.96
CA PHE A 105 1.25 2.36 5.82
C PHE A 105 0.71 3.27 4.72
N VAL A 106 1.45 4.29 4.29
CA VAL A 106 1.12 5.05 3.08
C VAL A 106 1.32 4.20 1.83
N HIS A 107 2.45 3.50 1.74
CA HIS A 107 2.79 2.65 0.59
C HIS A 107 1.92 1.38 0.53
N GLU A 108 1.98 0.55 1.57
CA GLU A 108 1.21 -0.69 1.67
C GLU A 108 -0.29 -0.43 1.78
N GLY A 109 -0.69 0.71 2.36
CA GLY A 109 -2.09 1.13 2.38
C GLY A 109 -2.65 1.36 0.98
N ARG A 110 -1.83 1.83 0.04
CA ARG A 110 -2.22 1.96 -1.37
C ARG A 110 -2.40 0.58 -2.01
N HIS A 111 -1.46 -0.34 -1.81
CA HIS A 111 -1.62 -1.72 -2.27
C HIS A 111 -2.88 -2.38 -1.70
N ALA A 112 -3.12 -2.22 -0.40
CA ALA A 112 -4.29 -2.81 0.24
C ALA A 112 -5.60 -2.27 -0.33
N TYR A 113 -5.62 -0.97 -0.64
CA TYR A 113 -6.75 -0.32 -1.28
C TYR A 113 -6.97 -0.84 -2.71
N ASP A 114 -5.91 -0.98 -3.51
CA ASP A 114 -6.00 -1.48 -4.88
C ASP A 114 -6.37 -2.97 -4.95
N PHE A 115 -5.88 -3.80 -4.02
CA PHE A 115 -6.32 -5.19 -3.88
C PHE A 115 -7.80 -5.28 -3.49
N ALA A 116 -8.27 -4.43 -2.57
CA ALA A 116 -9.68 -4.38 -2.21
C ALA A 116 -10.57 -3.91 -3.38
N ARG A 117 -10.12 -2.96 -4.20
CA ARG A 117 -10.82 -2.56 -5.44
C ARG A 117 -10.84 -3.69 -6.47
N THR A 118 -9.78 -4.49 -6.54
CA THR A 118 -9.73 -5.67 -7.41
C THR A 118 -10.82 -6.67 -7.01
N ILE A 119 -10.86 -7.05 -5.72
CA ILE A 119 -11.89 -7.95 -5.15
C ILE A 119 -13.30 -7.39 -5.38
N GLU A 120 -13.56 -6.12 -5.05
CA GLU A 120 -14.84 -5.47 -5.26
C GLU A 120 -15.25 -5.54 -6.73
N SER A 121 -14.37 -5.16 -7.66
CA SER A 121 -14.68 -5.19 -9.09
C SER A 121 -14.95 -6.60 -9.62
N PHE A 122 -14.23 -7.61 -9.12
CA PHE A 122 -14.41 -9.01 -9.51
C PHE A 122 -15.74 -9.57 -9.01
N SER A 123 -16.16 -9.21 -7.78
CA SER A 123 -17.47 -9.61 -7.23
C SER A 123 -18.66 -8.93 -7.94
N ASN A 124 -18.41 -7.83 -8.65
CA ASN A 124 -19.40 -7.03 -9.38
C ASN A 124 -19.31 -7.20 -10.91
N SER A 125 -18.53 -8.17 -11.38
CA SER A 125 -18.17 -8.35 -12.81
C SER A 125 -19.38 -8.53 -13.73
N ASP A 126 -20.45 -9.16 -13.27
CA ASP A 126 -21.67 -9.40 -14.02
C ASP A 126 -22.56 -8.15 -14.18
N VAL A 127 -22.43 -7.17 -13.28
CA VAL A 127 -23.14 -5.88 -13.36
C VAL A 127 -22.34 -4.84 -14.12
N ASN A 128 -21.01 -4.89 -14.04
CA ASN A 128 -20.14 -3.94 -14.71
C ASN A 128 -18.87 -4.60 -15.30
N PRO A 129 -19.02 -5.44 -16.34
CA PRO A 129 -17.93 -6.25 -16.88
C PRO A 129 -16.82 -5.44 -17.56
N LEU A 130 -17.11 -4.20 -17.95
CA LEU A 130 -16.13 -3.31 -18.61
C LEU A 130 -15.30 -2.48 -17.62
N SER A 131 -15.63 -2.53 -16.32
CA SER A 131 -14.94 -1.75 -15.28
C SER A 131 -14.15 -2.63 -14.31
N LEU A 132 -13.65 -3.77 -14.77
CA LEU A 132 -12.74 -4.60 -13.99
C LEU A 132 -11.46 -3.82 -13.68
N PHE A 133 -11.12 -3.78 -12.39
CA PHE A 133 -9.90 -3.14 -11.92
C PHE A 133 -8.89 -4.25 -11.61
N ASP A 134 -7.89 -4.44 -12.47
CA ASP A 134 -6.88 -5.48 -12.35
C ASP A 134 -5.50 -4.95 -12.79
N PRO A 135 -4.90 -4.03 -12.00
CA PRO A 135 -3.65 -3.38 -12.35
C PRO A 135 -2.49 -4.38 -12.35
N THR A 136 -1.47 -4.10 -13.16
CA THR A 136 -0.19 -4.81 -13.15
C THR A 136 0.64 -4.44 -11.91
N LEU A 137 1.61 -5.29 -11.54
CA LEU A 137 2.57 -5.01 -10.47
C LEU A 137 3.28 -3.67 -10.70
N TYR A 138 3.65 -3.37 -11.95
CA TYR A 138 4.23 -2.08 -12.29
C TYR A 138 3.31 -0.89 -11.95
N GLU A 139 2.02 -0.96 -12.31
CA GLU A 139 1.05 0.09 -12.01
C GLU A 139 0.79 0.24 -10.51
N LEU A 140 0.72 -0.90 -9.79
CA LEU A 140 0.58 -0.91 -8.34
C LEU A 140 1.74 -0.19 -7.65
N GLU A 141 2.97 -0.56 -8.00
CA GLU A 141 4.18 0.00 -7.42
C GLU A 141 4.36 1.48 -7.81
N LEU A 142 4.07 1.85 -9.07
CA LEU A 142 4.13 3.24 -9.52
C LEU A 142 3.23 4.14 -8.68
N GLU A 143 1.98 3.74 -8.50
CA GLU A 143 1.00 4.50 -7.73
C GLU A 143 1.34 4.55 -6.23
N ALA A 144 1.87 3.45 -5.68
CA ALA A 144 2.32 3.39 -4.29
C ALA A 144 3.54 4.30 -4.03
N HIS A 145 4.48 4.41 -4.98
CA HIS A 145 5.60 5.34 -4.86
C HIS A 145 5.17 6.80 -5.06
N LYS A 146 4.23 7.08 -5.96
CA LYS A 146 3.68 8.43 -6.16
C LYS A 146 3.01 8.96 -4.90
N ILE A 147 2.12 8.16 -4.30
CA ILE A 147 1.42 8.56 -3.08
C ILE A 147 2.37 8.70 -1.88
N SER A 148 3.43 7.88 -1.80
CA SER A 148 4.50 8.07 -0.81
C SER A 148 5.24 9.39 -1.02
N GLY A 149 5.56 9.75 -2.26
CA GLY A 149 6.18 11.04 -2.60
C GLY A 149 5.32 12.23 -2.21
N ASP A 150 4.03 12.19 -2.55
CA ASP A 150 3.07 13.23 -2.15
C ASP A 150 2.98 13.36 -0.63
N TYR A 151 3.03 12.24 0.11
CA TYR A 151 3.03 12.27 1.57
C TYR A 151 4.28 12.95 2.12
N MET A 152 5.47 12.60 1.61
CA MET A 152 6.74 13.20 2.01
C MET A 152 6.74 14.72 1.80
N LEU A 153 6.22 15.19 0.66
CA LEU A 153 6.06 16.62 0.37
C LEU A 153 5.02 17.29 1.28
N CYS A 154 3.96 16.58 1.67
CA CYS A 154 2.92 17.10 2.55
C CYS A 154 3.41 17.25 3.99
N ILE A 155 4.18 16.27 4.50
CA ILE A 155 4.82 16.33 5.82
C ILE A 155 5.94 17.38 5.85
N ASN A 156 6.69 17.51 4.75
CA ASN A 156 7.69 18.54 4.52
C ASN A 156 8.75 18.68 5.64
N LYS A 157 9.13 17.55 6.25
CA LYS A 157 10.24 17.49 7.22
C LYS A 157 11.53 17.06 6.52
N PRO A 158 12.71 17.60 6.90
CA PRO A 158 13.98 17.30 6.23
C PRO A 158 14.23 15.80 6.04
N GLU A 159 13.98 14.99 7.07
CA GLU A 159 14.21 13.55 7.04
C GLU A 159 13.31 12.79 6.07
N TYR A 160 12.12 13.30 5.72
CA TYR A 160 11.23 12.71 4.71
C TYR A 160 11.68 13.12 3.31
N ILE A 161 12.12 14.38 3.16
CA ILE A 161 12.62 14.91 1.89
C ILE A 161 13.93 14.21 1.50
N ASP A 162 14.88 14.09 2.44
CA ASP A 162 16.17 13.43 2.22
C ASP A 162 15.99 11.96 1.85
N GLU A 163 15.08 11.26 2.52
CA GLU A 163 14.71 9.89 2.18
C GLU A 163 14.08 9.79 0.79
N GLY A 164 13.11 10.65 0.47
CA GLY A 164 12.45 10.67 -0.83
C GLY A 164 13.41 10.94 -1.98
N LEU A 165 14.37 11.86 -1.80
CA LEU A 165 15.43 12.13 -2.77
C LEU A 165 16.38 10.93 -2.92
N GLY A 166 16.80 10.32 -1.81
CA GLY A 166 17.67 9.14 -1.82
C GLY A 166 17.04 7.91 -2.47
N LEU A 167 15.71 7.78 -2.37
CA LEU A 167 14.95 6.70 -3.01
C LEU A 167 14.59 6.97 -4.47
N MET A 168 14.93 8.15 -5.01
CA MET A 168 14.51 8.65 -6.33
C MET A 168 13.00 8.81 -6.48
N ILE A 169 12.26 8.90 -5.37
CA ILE A 169 10.82 9.19 -5.38
C ILE A 169 10.59 10.68 -5.59
N LEU A 170 11.43 11.51 -4.96
CA LEU A 170 11.44 12.95 -5.12
C LEU A 170 12.57 13.39 -6.05
N GLY A 171 12.33 14.50 -6.74
CA GLY A 171 13.30 15.21 -7.56
C GLY A 171 13.45 16.65 -7.10
N ARG A 172 14.55 17.28 -7.51
CA ARG A 172 14.84 18.69 -7.26
C ARG A 172 15.64 19.27 -8.41
N ASN A 173 15.22 20.42 -8.93
CA ASN A 173 15.90 21.06 -10.06
C ASN A 173 17.25 21.68 -9.67
N ASP A 174 17.33 22.22 -8.44
CA ASP A 174 18.54 22.78 -7.84
C ASP A 174 18.44 22.74 -6.31
N ASN A 175 19.50 23.13 -5.59
CA ASN A 175 19.55 23.09 -4.12
C ASN A 175 18.62 24.09 -3.40
N VAL A 176 17.86 24.90 -4.13
CA VAL A 176 17.05 26.00 -3.59
C VAL A 176 15.56 25.81 -3.90
N SER A 177 15.23 25.15 -5.00
CA SER A 177 13.87 24.89 -5.48
C SER A 177 13.11 23.93 -4.57
N PRO A 178 11.78 23.99 -4.49
CA PRO A 178 11.00 22.95 -3.83
C PRO A 178 11.24 21.56 -4.44
N CYS A 179 11.13 20.51 -3.64
CA CYS A 179 11.11 19.14 -4.17
C CYS A 179 9.76 18.85 -4.83
N PHE A 180 9.76 17.89 -5.77
CA PHE A 180 8.58 17.42 -6.47
C PHE A 180 8.60 15.90 -6.59
N VAL A 181 7.46 15.26 -6.82
CA VAL A 181 7.41 13.81 -7.10
C VAL A 181 7.99 13.55 -8.49
N SER A 182 9.02 12.71 -8.57
CA SER A 182 9.78 12.46 -9.80
C SER A 182 9.28 11.20 -10.51
N ASP A 183 8.39 11.36 -11.48
CA ASP A 183 7.91 10.24 -12.31
C ASP A 183 9.08 9.49 -12.97
N GLU A 184 10.06 10.22 -13.52
CA GLU A 184 11.28 9.63 -14.09
C GLU A 184 12.09 8.83 -13.06
N GLY A 185 12.25 9.39 -11.85
CA GLY A 185 12.98 8.74 -10.77
C GLY A 185 12.28 7.47 -10.28
N ILE A 186 10.95 7.49 -10.16
CA ILE A 186 10.15 6.33 -9.80
C ILE A 186 10.26 5.27 -10.90
N HIS A 187 10.12 5.63 -12.18
CA HIS A 187 10.30 4.67 -13.28
C HIS A 187 11.69 4.01 -13.25
N LYS A 188 12.73 4.80 -13.03
CA LYS A 188 14.10 4.28 -12.86
C LYS A 188 14.20 3.32 -11.68
N ARG A 189 13.61 3.67 -10.53
CA ARG A 189 13.57 2.80 -9.34
C ARG A 189 12.86 1.47 -9.63
N LEU A 190 11.70 1.50 -10.28
CA LEU A 190 10.95 0.29 -10.63
C LEU A 190 11.76 -0.63 -11.55
N CYS A 191 12.46 -0.06 -12.53
CA CYS A 191 13.36 -0.80 -13.39
C CYS A 191 14.54 -1.39 -12.61
N ASP A 192 15.28 -0.56 -11.87
CA ASP A 192 16.55 -0.94 -11.24
C ASP A 192 16.35 -1.89 -10.04
N SER A 193 15.26 -1.74 -9.28
CA SER A 193 15.00 -2.50 -8.05
C SER A 193 14.10 -3.73 -8.25
N TYR A 194 13.15 -3.65 -9.19
CA TYR A 194 12.13 -4.69 -9.39
C TYR A 194 12.18 -5.32 -10.79
N GLY A 195 12.99 -4.78 -11.71
CA GLY A 195 13.04 -5.24 -13.10
C GLY A 195 11.75 -4.93 -13.88
N LEU A 196 10.98 -3.94 -13.42
CA LEU A 196 9.68 -3.59 -14.00
C LEU A 196 9.81 -2.38 -14.94
N THR A 197 9.13 -2.44 -16.08
CA THR A 197 9.19 -1.39 -17.11
C THR A 197 7.81 -1.19 -17.75
N PRO A 198 7.42 0.05 -18.10
CA PRO A 198 6.10 0.35 -18.66
C PRO A 198 5.85 -0.37 -19.98
N ASP A 199 6.85 -0.46 -20.86
CA ASP A 199 6.69 -1.00 -22.23
C ASP A 199 7.23 -2.43 -22.38
N GLY A 200 7.56 -3.10 -21.27
CA GLY A 200 8.22 -4.40 -21.27
C GLY A 200 7.68 -5.32 -20.19
N ASN A 201 8.50 -5.61 -19.18
CA ASN A 201 8.07 -6.44 -18.06
C ASN A 201 7.21 -5.62 -17.08
N GLN A 202 5.89 -5.70 -17.20
CA GLN A 202 4.97 -5.04 -16.25
C GLN A 202 4.71 -5.89 -14.98
N GLY A 203 5.22 -7.12 -14.93
CA GLY A 203 4.93 -8.08 -13.88
C GLY A 203 3.51 -8.65 -13.95
N PRO A 204 3.14 -9.52 -12.99
CA PRO A 204 1.80 -10.12 -12.92
C PRO A 204 0.73 -9.07 -12.61
N ARG A 205 -0.52 -9.37 -12.94
CA ARG A 205 -1.68 -8.58 -12.50
C ARG A 205 -2.02 -8.84 -11.04
N ALA A 206 -2.74 -7.91 -10.42
CA ALA A 206 -3.22 -8.03 -9.05
C ALA A 206 -3.97 -9.35 -8.83
N SER A 207 -4.86 -9.74 -9.75
CA SER A 207 -5.58 -11.00 -9.66
C SER A 207 -4.67 -12.23 -9.67
N GLU A 208 -3.62 -12.23 -10.49
CA GLU A 208 -2.63 -13.32 -10.55
C GLU A 208 -1.77 -13.37 -9.27
N MET A 209 -1.35 -12.22 -8.75
CA MET A 209 -0.61 -12.11 -7.48
C MET A 209 -1.41 -12.64 -6.30
N LEU A 210 -2.72 -12.37 -6.30
CA LEU A 210 -3.63 -12.70 -5.21
C LEU A 210 -4.30 -14.09 -5.38
N GLY A 211 -4.18 -14.71 -6.55
CA GLY A 211 -4.86 -15.96 -6.89
C GLY A 211 -6.39 -15.80 -6.98
N LEU A 212 -6.87 -14.69 -7.53
CA LEU A 212 -8.29 -14.37 -7.66
C LEU A 212 -8.88 -14.83 -9.01
N HIS A 213 -10.17 -15.15 -9.00
CA HIS A 213 -10.96 -15.52 -10.15
C HIS A 213 -12.19 -14.63 -10.27
N LEU A 214 -12.61 -14.35 -11.50
CA LEU A 214 -13.85 -13.61 -11.75
C LEU A 214 -15.05 -14.45 -11.33
N LYS A 215 -16.10 -13.76 -10.87
CA LYS A 215 -17.44 -14.32 -10.66
C LYS A 215 -18.04 -14.84 -11.96
#